data_AF-A0A5C7N800-F1
#
_entry.id   AF-A0A5C7N800-F1
#
_cell.length_a   1.000
_cell.length_b   1.000
_cell.length_c   1.000
_cell.angle_alpha   90.00
_cell.angle_beta   90.00
_cell.angle_gamma   90.00
#
_symmetry.space_group_name_H-M   'P 1'
#
loop_
_entity.id
_entity.type
_entity.pdbx_description
1 polymer ?
#
loop_
_entity_poly.entity_id
_entity_poly.type
_entity_poly.pdbx_seq_one_letter_code
_entity_poly.pdbx_strand_id
1 'polypeptide(L)'
;MSPQPTITTIEPVANGEVLYKGDLSQGQPLADLSWAWSSANACFPETQKQKFTGNHVFFSGIIPKYSEMTVTVIPDDANADFSVYAYEIGATRNDLVPNLSSCIRCEADHKWDRPKAGKTQDHTRTVTDLVAINTPYKVIIGVTGANGLASGGFTLKVSMKSR
;
A
#
# COMPACT_ATOMS: atom_id res chain seq x y z
N MET A 1 -4.78 -25.41 -2.15
CA MET A 1 -4.04 -24.23 -2.61
C MET A 1 -4.92 -23.02 -2.32
N SER A 2 -4.49 -22.11 -1.46
CA SER A 2 -5.26 -20.89 -1.18
C SER A 2 -5.35 -20.06 -2.48
N PRO A 3 -6.52 -19.47 -2.81
CA PRO A 3 -6.64 -18.62 -3.98
C PRO A 3 -5.65 -17.46 -3.90
N GLN A 4 -4.91 -17.20 -4.98
CA GLN A 4 -4.03 -16.03 -5.02
C GLN A 4 -4.88 -14.75 -5.02
N PRO A 5 -4.41 -13.68 -4.34
CA PRO A 5 -5.14 -12.41 -4.32
C PRO A 5 -5.31 -11.86 -5.74
N THR A 6 -6.50 -11.35 -6.05
CA THR A 6 -6.70 -10.61 -7.30
C THR A 6 -5.97 -9.27 -7.19
N ILE A 7 -5.16 -8.94 -8.20
CA ILE A 7 -4.44 -7.66 -8.28
C ILE A 7 -5.15 -6.78 -9.30
N THR A 8 -5.58 -5.59 -8.87
CA THR A 8 -6.14 -4.58 -9.77
C THR A 8 -5.02 -3.80 -10.44
N THR A 9 -4.99 -3.75 -11.77
CA THR A 9 -4.03 -2.90 -12.47
C THR A 9 -4.46 -1.44 -12.37
N ILE A 10 -3.51 -0.58 -12.02
CA ILE A 10 -3.66 0.88 -12.06
C ILE A 10 -2.88 1.44 -13.25
N GLU A 11 -3.40 2.51 -13.80
CA GLU A 11 -2.81 3.30 -14.88
C GLU A 11 -2.52 4.72 -14.35
N PRO A 12 -1.36 4.95 -13.72
CA PRO A 12 -0.98 6.28 -13.25
C PRO A 12 -0.84 7.27 -14.41
N VAL A 13 -1.38 8.47 -14.25
CA VAL A 13 -1.27 9.56 -15.24
C VAL A 13 -0.13 10.49 -14.86
N ALA A 14 0.77 10.77 -15.81
CA ALA A 14 1.90 11.67 -15.58
C ALA A 14 1.43 13.08 -15.18
N ASN A 15 1.99 13.61 -14.09
CA ASN A 15 1.61 14.91 -13.53
C ASN A 15 0.11 15.04 -13.21
N GLY A 16 -0.53 13.90 -12.90
CA GLY A 16 -1.96 13.81 -12.69
C GLY A 16 -2.32 12.93 -11.50
N GLU A 17 -3.62 12.76 -11.33
CA GLU A 17 -4.23 11.96 -10.29
C GLU A 17 -5.32 11.07 -10.89
N VAL A 18 -5.40 9.82 -10.42
CA VAL A 18 -6.45 8.87 -10.79
C VAL A 18 -7.03 8.25 -9.53
N LEU A 19 -8.35 8.00 -9.56
CA LEU A 19 -9.10 7.43 -8.45
C LEU A 19 -9.57 6.02 -8.81
N TYR A 20 -9.41 5.08 -7.88
CA TYR A 20 -9.90 3.72 -7.98
C TYR A 20 -10.80 3.42 -6.79
N LYS A 21 -11.92 2.74 -7.02
CA LYS A 21 -12.77 2.22 -5.94
C LYS A 21 -12.36 0.80 -5.57
N GLY A 22 -12.47 0.47 -4.29
CA GLY A 22 -12.23 -0.88 -3.79
C GLY A 22 -13.03 -1.16 -2.53
N ASP A 23 -13.08 -2.44 -2.14
CA ASP A 23 -13.65 -2.90 -0.88
C ASP A 23 -12.79 -4.03 -0.31
N LEU A 24 -12.50 -3.99 0.99
CA LEU A 24 -11.73 -5.05 1.67
C LEU A 24 -12.43 -6.42 1.62
N SER A 25 -13.74 -6.46 1.38
CA SER A 25 -14.50 -7.71 1.21
C SER A 25 -14.04 -8.53 -0.01
N GLN A 26 -13.36 -7.89 -0.97
CA GLN A 26 -12.77 -8.55 -2.15
C GLN A 26 -11.39 -9.15 -1.86
N GLY A 27 -10.84 -8.85 -0.69
CA GLY A 27 -9.53 -9.31 -0.24
C GLY A 27 -9.61 -10.54 0.65
N GLN A 28 -8.46 -10.89 1.22
CA GLN A 28 -8.30 -11.96 2.22
C GLN A 28 -7.19 -11.57 3.20
N PRO A 29 -7.21 -12.06 4.45
CA PRO A 29 -6.13 -11.79 5.37
C PRO A 29 -4.86 -12.53 4.94
N LEU A 30 -3.70 -11.93 5.20
CA LEU A 30 -2.41 -12.61 4.99
C LEU A 30 -2.09 -13.46 6.22
N ALA A 31 -1.84 -14.76 5.99
CA ALA A 31 -1.46 -15.68 7.07
C ALA A 31 -0.09 -15.34 7.68
N ASP A 32 0.78 -14.72 6.89
CA ASP A 32 2.09 -14.25 7.32
C ASP A 32 2.32 -12.79 6.93
N LEU A 33 2.80 -12.00 7.89
CA LEU A 33 3.20 -10.60 7.70
C LEU A 33 4.71 -10.39 7.93
N SER A 34 5.46 -11.45 8.23
CA SER A 34 6.88 -11.38 8.58
C SER A 34 7.76 -10.81 7.47
N TRP A 35 7.30 -10.93 6.23
CA TRP A 35 7.88 -10.25 5.08
C TRP A 35 8.10 -8.75 5.35
N ALA A 36 7.20 -8.09 6.07
CA ALA A 36 7.19 -6.63 6.23
C ALA A 36 8.30 -6.11 7.14
N TRP A 37 8.68 -6.85 8.20
CA TRP A 37 9.77 -6.46 9.10
C TRP A 37 11.06 -7.25 8.88
N SER A 38 11.11 -8.08 7.84
CA SER A 38 12.36 -8.68 7.40
C SER A 38 13.37 -7.60 7.02
N SER A 39 14.66 -7.84 7.28
CA SER A 39 15.73 -6.89 6.94
C SER A 39 15.85 -6.61 5.44
N ALA A 40 15.28 -7.48 4.58
CA ALA A 40 15.28 -7.33 3.13
C ALA A 40 14.18 -6.40 2.61
N ASN A 41 13.13 -6.13 3.38
CA ASN A 41 11.99 -5.30 2.96
C ASN A 41 11.76 -4.08 3.85
N ALA A 42 11.86 -4.24 5.17
CA ALA A 42 11.77 -3.17 6.17
C ALA A 42 10.60 -2.17 5.96
N CYS A 43 9.40 -2.67 5.66
CA CYS A 43 8.21 -1.86 5.38
C CYS A 43 7.56 -1.24 6.61
N PHE A 44 7.32 -2.08 7.63
CA PHE A 44 6.79 -1.65 8.92
C PHE A 44 7.29 -2.61 10.01
N PRO A 45 7.53 -2.13 11.24
CA PRO A 45 8.06 -2.97 12.30
C PRO A 45 6.99 -3.92 12.85
N GLU A 46 7.43 -5.05 13.42
CA GLU A 46 6.54 -6.08 13.99
C GLU A 46 5.59 -5.52 15.06
N THR A 47 6.02 -4.51 15.83
CA THR A 47 5.18 -3.85 16.85
C THR A 47 3.94 -3.18 16.27
N GLN A 48 3.89 -2.94 14.95
CA GLN A 48 2.77 -2.34 14.23
C GLN A 48 1.91 -3.37 13.49
N LYS A 49 2.23 -4.66 13.59
CA LYS A 49 1.57 -5.77 12.87
C LYS A 49 0.04 -5.72 12.96
N GLN A 50 -0.53 -5.43 14.15
CA GLN A 50 -1.98 -5.42 14.34
C GLN A 50 -2.73 -4.42 13.45
N LYS A 51 -2.04 -3.43 12.88
CA LYS A 51 -2.62 -2.44 11.98
C LYS A 51 -2.80 -2.95 10.55
N PHE A 52 -2.29 -4.15 10.26
CA PHE A 52 -2.28 -4.74 8.93
C PHE A 52 -2.82 -6.18 8.93
N THR A 53 -3.69 -6.55 9.88
CA THR A 53 -4.21 -7.92 10.02
C THR A 53 -5.56 -8.18 9.35
N GLY A 54 -6.18 -7.14 8.79
CA GLY A 54 -7.43 -7.24 8.05
C GLY A 54 -7.29 -7.91 6.69
N ASN A 55 -8.34 -7.82 5.88
CA ASN A 55 -8.28 -8.29 4.50
C ASN A 55 -7.38 -7.38 3.67
N HIS A 56 -6.54 -7.97 2.82
CA HIS A 56 -5.70 -7.26 1.87
C HIS A 56 -6.29 -7.32 0.47
N VAL A 57 -6.37 -6.16 -0.16
CA VAL A 57 -6.59 -6.01 -1.61
C VAL A 57 -5.39 -5.33 -2.23
N PHE A 58 -5.09 -5.70 -3.47
CA PHE A 58 -3.83 -5.32 -4.11
C PHE A 58 -4.07 -4.53 -5.39
N PHE A 59 -3.22 -3.53 -5.58
CA PHE A 59 -3.12 -2.77 -6.81
C PHE A 59 -1.70 -2.84 -7.34
N SER A 60 -1.53 -2.80 -8.66
CA SER A 60 -0.20 -2.77 -9.28
C SER A 60 -0.13 -1.84 -10.47
N GLY A 61 0.99 -1.14 -10.59
CA GLY A 61 1.25 -0.21 -11.70
C GLY A 61 2.73 -0.09 -11.98
N ILE A 62 3.07 0.68 -13.00
CA ILE A 62 4.44 1.07 -13.30
C ILE A 62 4.65 2.52 -12.90
N ILE A 63 5.66 2.76 -12.08
CA ILE A 63 6.22 4.09 -11.88
C ILE A 63 7.31 4.31 -12.94
N PRO A 64 7.14 5.22 -13.90
CA PRO A 64 8.13 5.50 -14.94
C PRO A 64 9.37 6.19 -14.38
N LYS A 65 10.49 6.14 -15.11
CA LYS A 65 11.70 6.91 -14.74
C LYS A 65 11.40 8.41 -14.58
N TYR A 66 12.18 9.09 -13.76
CA TYR A 66 12.02 10.51 -13.41
C TYR A 66 10.62 10.85 -12.92
N SER A 67 10.07 9.99 -12.06
CA SER A 67 8.77 10.25 -11.44
C SER A 67 8.72 9.82 -9.98
N GLU A 68 7.77 10.40 -9.28
CA GLU A 68 7.41 10.09 -7.91
C GLU A 68 5.90 9.87 -7.82
N MET A 69 5.50 8.85 -7.08
CA MET A 69 4.11 8.47 -6.84
C MET A 69 3.74 8.68 -5.38
N THR A 70 2.53 9.18 -5.16
CA THR A 70 1.88 9.25 -3.86
C THR A 70 0.58 8.46 -3.94
N VAL A 71 0.32 7.66 -2.91
CA VAL A 71 -0.88 6.83 -2.83
C VAL A 71 -1.60 7.13 -1.53
N THR A 72 -2.86 7.54 -1.64
CA THR A 72 -3.72 7.81 -0.49
C THR A 72 -4.93 6.89 -0.52
N VAL A 73 -5.21 6.18 0.58
CA VAL A 73 -6.49 5.52 0.80
C VAL A 73 -7.42 6.44 1.58
N ILE A 74 -8.65 6.57 1.08
CA ILE A 74 -9.72 7.37 1.66
C ILE A 74 -10.89 6.40 1.96
N PRO A 75 -11.04 5.94 3.20
CA PRO A 75 -12.18 5.12 3.60
C PRO A 75 -13.51 5.83 3.32
N ASP A 76 -14.51 5.09 2.84
CA ASP A 76 -15.87 5.64 2.67
C ASP A 76 -16.54 5.89 4.04
N ASP A 77 -16.18 5.09 5.08
CA ASP A 77 -16.50 5.35 6.49
C ASP A 77 -15.26 5.88 7.22
N ALA A 78 -15.32 7.11 7.72
CA ALA A 78 -14.21 7.75 8.44
C ALA A 78 -13.82 7.05 9.76
N ASN A 79 -14.65 6.14 10.28
CA ASN A 79 -14.35 5.35 11.47
C ASN A 79 -13.64 4.02 11.15
N ALA A 80 -13.63 3.60 9.88
CA ALA A 80 -12.97 2.37 9.48
C ALA A 80 -11.44 2.54 9.52
N ASP A 81 -10.76 1.65 10.25
CA ASP A 81 -9.32 1.80 10.49
C ASP A 81 -8.51 1.10 9.41
N PHE A 82 -8.35 1.81 8.29
CA PHE A 82 -7.53 1.37 7.17
C PHE A 82 -6.04 1.63 7.40
N SER A 83 -5.24 0.80 6.75
CA SER A 83 -3.80 0.96 6.59
C SER A 83 -3.43 0.73 5.13
N VAL A 84 -2.32 1.33 4.71
CA VAL A 84 -1.79 1.17 3.36
C VAL A 84 -0.29 0.93 3.43
N TYR A 85 0.21 0.09 2.54
CA TYR A 85 1.63 0.01 2.24
C TYR A 85 1.83 -0.09 0.73
N ALA A 86 3.01 0.30 0.28
CA ALA A 86 3.43 0.12 -1.08
C ALA A 86 4.90 -0.24 -1.15
N TYR A 87 5.26 -1.06 -2.12
CA TYR A 87 6.65 -1.44 -2.37
C TYR A 87 7.00 -1.47 -3.84
N GLU A 88 8.27 -1.21 -4.12
CA GLU A 88 8.85 -1.21 -5.45
C GLU A 88 9.63 -2.49 -5.71
N ILE A 89 9.37 -3.11 -6.85
CA ILE A 89 10.16 -4.22 -7.40
C ILE A 89 10.57 -3.90 -8.84
N GLY A 90 11.53 -4.66 -9.36
CA GLY A 90 11.93 -4.54 -10.77
C GLY A 90 10.72 -4.64 -11.70
N ALA A 91 10.67 -3.85 -12.77
CA ALA A 91 9.48 -3.71 -13.62
C ALA A 91 8.92 -5.04 -14.18
N THR A 92 9.77 -6.06 -14.35
CA THR A 92 9.41 -7.39 -14.85
C THR A 92 9.11 -8.43 -13.76
N ARG A 93 9.38 -8.11 -12.48
CA ARG A 93 9.10 -8.99 -11.33
C ARG A 93 7.60 -9.02 -11.01
N ASN A 94 7.13 -10.09 -10.38
CA ASN A 94 5.72 -10.28 -10.00
C ASN A 94 5.55 -10.71 -8.53
N ASP A 95 6.56 -10.42 -7.70
CA ASP A 95 6.55 -10.80 -6.29
C ASP A 95 5.38 -10.14 -5.55
N LEU A 96 4.58 -10.98 -4.91
CA LEU A 96 3.44 -10.57 -4.11
C LEU A 96 3.62 -11.09 -2.68
N VAL A 97 3.33 -10.24 -1.70
CA VAL A 97 3.35 -10.63 -0.30
C VAL A 97 2.32 -11.73 -0.01
N PRO A 98 2.63 -12.69 0.89
CA PRO A 98 3.81 -12.74 1.75
C PRO A 98 5.10 -13.24 1.06
N ASN A 99 5.03 -13.69 -0.19
CA ASN A 99 6.16 -14.23 -0.94
C ASN A 99 7.00 -13.13 -1.60
N LEU A 100 7.51 -12.19 -0.79
CA LEU A 100 8.37 -11.08 -1.21
C LEU A 100 9.78 -11.26 -0.62
N SER A 101 10.74 -11.63 -1.47
CA SER A 101 12.14 -11.86 -1.05
C SER A 101 12.89 -10.57 -0.69
N SER A 102 12.69 -9.53 -1.48
CA SER A 102 13.25 -8.19 -1.30
C SER A 102 12.51 -7.18 -2.17
N CYS A 103 12.42 -5.94 -1.70
CA CYS A 103 11.97 -4.78 -2.46
C CYS A 103 13.05 -3.70 -2.52
N ILE A 104 12.93 -2.81 -3.49
CA ILE A 104 13.84 -1.66 -3.67
C ILE A 104 13.51 -0.57 -2.64
N ARG A 105 12.22 -0.39 -2.37
CA ARG A 105 11.66 0.53 -1.41
C ARG A 105 10.36 -0.04 -0.88
N CYS A 106 10.07 0.22 0.39
CA CYS A 106 8.77 -0.04 0.99
C CYS A 106 8.39 1.14 1.87
N GLU A 107 7.13 1.55 1.78
CA GLU A 107 6.57 2.61 2.58
C GLU A 107 5.22 2.13 3.13
N ALA A 108 4.86 2.56 4.34
CA ALA A 108 3.60 2.20 4.97
C ALA A 108 3.03 3.36 5.80
N ASP A 109 1.71 3.47 5.84
CA ASP A 109 1.01 4.40 6.72
C ASP A 109 -0.20 3.73 7.38
N HIS A 110 -0.43 4.09 8.63
CA HIS A 110 -1.40 3.50 9.53
C HIS A 110 -1.77 4.47 10.65
N LYS A 111 -2.81 4.17 11.42
CA LYS A 111 -3.20 4.98 12.58
C LYS A 111 -2.07 5.11 13.59
N TRP A 112 -1.84 6.28 14.18
CA TRP A 112 -0.77 6.46 15.16
C TRP A 112 -1.18 5.92 16.54
N ASP A 113 -0.21 5.38 17.28
CA ASP A 113 -0.45 4.92 18.66
C ASP A 113 -0.68 6.08 19.63
N ARG A 114 -0.19 7.26 19.27
CA ARG A 114 -0.28 8.48 20.06
C ARG A 114 -0.27 9.72 19.16
N PRO A 115 -0.85 10.84 19.60
CA PRO A 115 -0.74 12.10 18.89
C PRO A 115 0.72 12.48 18.65
N LYS A 116 1.00 13.02 17.45
CA LYS A 116 2.31 13.58 17.10
C LYS A 116 2.23 15.10 17.28
N ALA A 117 3.22 15.70 17.95
CA ALA A 117 3.22 17.13 18.22
C ALA A 117 3.07 17.95 16.92
N GLY A 118 2.12 18.87 16.90
CA GLY A 118 1.83 19.72 15.75
C GLY A 118 1.21 19.01 14.54
N LYS A 119 0.74 17.76 14.69
CA LYS A 119 0.05 17.03 13.62
C LYS A 119 -1.29 16.47 14.09
N THR A 120 -2.28 16.57 13.21
CA THR A 120 -3.57 15.88 13.35
C THR A 120 -3.60 14.76 12.33
N GLN A 121 -4.03 13.57 12.75
CA GLN A 121 -4.29 12.47 11.83
C GLN A 121 -5.77 12.43 11.51
N ASP A 122 -6.11 12.37 10.22
CA ASP A 122 -7.47 12.15 9.76
C ASP A 122 -7.73 10.65 9.48
N HIS A 123 -8.83 10.34 8.79
CA HIS A 123 -9.22 8.98 8.44
C HIS A 123 -8.46 8.43 7.22
N THR A 124 -7.66 9.24 6.53
CA THR A 124 -6.89 8.82 5.35
C THR A 124 -5.55 8.23 5.76
N ARG A 125 -4.95 7.41 4.88
CA ARG A 125 -3.56 6.98 5.00
C ARG A 125 -2.84 7.21 3.71
N THR A 126 -1.62 7.73 3.79
CA THR A 126 -0.84 8.12 2.62
C THR A 126 0.57 7.57 2.68
N VAL A 127 0.99 6.90 1.62
CA VAL A 127 2.40 6.57 1.36
C VAL A 127 2.95 7.53 0.30
N THR A 128 4.11 8.09 0.57
CA THR A 128 4.86 9.01 -0.31
C THR A 128 6.19 8.37 -0.71
N ASP A 129 7.03 9.12 -1.44
CA ASP A 129 8.43 8.76 -1.70
C ASP A 129 8.63 7.45 -2.49
N LEU A 130 7.59 6.93 -3.14
CA LEU A 130 7.71 5.93 -4.20
C LEU A 130 8.34 6.62 -5.42
N VAL A 131 9.58 6.30 -5.75
CA VAL A 131 10.41 7.08 -6.67
C VAL A 131 11.18 6.19 -7.62
N ALA A 132 11.06 6.50 -8.91
CA ALA A 132 11.90 5.97 -9.96
C ALA A 132 12.78 7.08 -10.54
N ILE A 133 14.10 6.99 -10.36
CA ILE A 133 15.05 7.96 -10.91
C ILE A 133 15.45 7.53 -12.33
N ASN A 134 16.30 6.51 -12.46
CA ASN A 134 16.91 6.14 -13.74
C ASN A 134 16.24 4.95 -14.42
N THR A 135 15.41 4.19 -13.69
CA THR A 135 14.75 2.98 -14.19
C THR A 135 13.31 2.95 -13.71
N PRO A 136 12.36 2.49 -14.53
CA PRO A 136 10.99 2.27 -14.08
C PRO A 136 10.92 1.12 -13.08
N TYR A 137 9.99 1.20 -12.15
CA TYR A 137 9.71 0.13 -11.20
C TYR A 137 8.25 -0.28 -11.27
N LYS A 138 7.98 -1.53 -10.89
CA LYS A 138 6.62 -1.96 -10.61
C LYS A 138 6.35 -1.64 -9.15
N VAL A 139 5.26 -0.92 -8.92
CA VAL A 139 4.74 -0.66 -7.58
C VAL A 139 3.63 -1.67 -7.30
N ILE A 140 3.68 -2.29 -6.13
CA ILE A 140 2.55 -3.04 -5.56
C ILE A 140 2.04 -2.25 -4.36
N ILE A 141 0.74 -2.03 -4.30
CA ILE A 141 0.06 -1.32 -3.22
C ILE A 141 -0.86 -2.31 -2.53
N GLY A 142 -0.69 -2.48 -1.23
CA GLY A 142 -1.61 -3.22 -0.38
C GLY A 142 -2.48 -2.27 0.43
N VAL A 143 -3.79 -2.33 0.22
CA VAL A 143 -4.77 -1.69 1.11
C VAL A 143 -5.31 -2.76 2.04
N THR A 144 -5.30 -2.48 3.34
CA THR A 144 -5.77 -3.42 4.38
C THR A 144 -6.42 -2.66 5.52
N GLY A 145 -6.87 -3.39 6.53
CA GLY A 145 -7.41 -2.82 7.75
C GLY A 145 -6.71 -3.32 9.02
N ALA A 146 -6.90 -2.58 10.10
CA ALA A 146 -6.41 -2.94 11.42
C ALA A 146 -7.34 -3.94 12.12
N ASN A 147 -6.80 -4.70 13.08
CA ASN A 147 -7.57 -5.54 14.00
C ASN A 147 -8.54 -6.52 13.31
N GLY A 148 -8.15 -7.06 12.15
CA GLY A 148 -8.96 -8.03 11.41
C GLY A 148 -10.13 -7.42 10.61
N LEU A 149 -10.14 -6.11 10.35
CA LEU A 149 -11.16 -5.47 9.51
C LEU A 149 -11.23 -6.15 8.12
N ALA A 150 -12.36 -6.79 7.83
CA ALA A 150 -12.53 -7.67 6.67
C ALA A 150 -13.35 -7.05 5.53
N SER A 151 -13.99 -5.89 5.75
CA SER A 151 -14.86 -5.24 4.77
C SER A 151 -14.84 -3.74 4.96
N GLY A 152 -15.15 -3.01 3.89
CA GLY A 152 -15.27 -1.55 3.90
C GLY A 152 -14.87 -0.97 2.56
N GLY A 153 -15.73 -0.11 2.02
CA GLY A 153 -15.47 0.63 0.79
C GLY A 153 -14.41 1.71 1.00
N PHE A 154 -13.61 1.95 -0.03
CA PHE A 154 -12.62 3.02 -0.04
C PHE A 154 -12.37 3.56 -1.45
N THR A 155 -11.75 4.73 -1.49
CA THR A 155 -11.16 5.32 -2.70
C THR A 155 -9.64 5.29 -2.57
N LEU A 156 -8.97 4.62 -3.52
CA LEU A 156 -7.53 4.72 -3.70
C LEU A 156 -7.22 5.86 -4.66
N LYS A 157 -6.54 6.87 -4.17
CA LYS A 157 -6.08 8.02 -4.93
C LYS A 157 -4.60 7.84 -5.25
N VAL A 158 -4.28 7.78 -6.53
CA VAL A 158 -2.91 7.63 -7.03
C VAL A 158 -2.52 8.90 -7.76
N SER A 159 -1.56 9.63 -7.22
CA SER A 159 -1.04 10.86 -7.80
C SER A 159 0.42 10.64 -8.25
N MET A 160 0.80 11.17 -9.40
CA MET A 160 2.16 11.05 -9.92
C MET A 160 2.67 12.41 -10.39
N LYS A 161 3.94 12.71 -10.10
CA LYS A 161 4.62 13.92 -10.55
C LYS A 161 5.96 13.58 -11.20
N SER A 162 6.38 14.40 -12.14
CA SER A 162 7.76 14.39 -12.66
C SER A 162 8.74 14.80 -11.56
N ARG A 163 9.93 14.20 -11.60
CA ARG A 163 11.05 14.51 -10.71
C ARG A 163 12.23 15.08 -11.48
#